data_AF-A0A2N2CNR2-F1
#
_entry.id   AF-A0A2N2CNR2-F1
#
_cell.length_a   1.000
_cell.length_b   1.000
_cell.length_c   1.000
_cell.angle_alpha   90.00
_cell.angle_beta   90.00
_cell.angle_gamma   90.00
#
_symmetry.space_group_name_H-M   'P 1'
#
loop_
_entity.id
_entity.type
_entity.pdbx_description
1 polymer ?
#
loop_
_entity_poly.entity_id
_entity_poly.type
_entity_poly.pdbx_seq_one_letter_code
_entity_poly.pdbx_strand_id
1 'polypeptide(L)'
;MKKRILSLLLVLVLILSLCPTAFAAGPAVDTDQASYTAGDMVNVLLSAGSDLIIEVFLGEAATGTKQISSSTSNKTYSFKTGTDWSAGTYTVVVGAGSNTASCTFSILAIGGGSPSAQNVFLTVYGPGSVLLDSKQLTYTSGMSAYTVLKNCSGLSVTSAWSSTYGGYYVSAISNFKELDYGGMSGWLYSVNGATPNVNASSCTLSPGDSILWFYTKDGSTAMYSTSSGVATAQQTVITADVTGAAAFTPDKLSEIVAAGKGFSVDAAAGDISLTAAGAKALSDKLGSNEKLSVEIVKTDAAASKFAVVSNSKTIAALDVSIKAGDTEIKSGFGTMTISVSVGAAYKNQTLSILHLKDDGSYEIFMGSVDTNGLLSFNTASLSTFVVISAADIPVEYRFADVKAGEWYVQYVQYTWEKGLMAGTADTAFEPKTVMSRAMLVTVLYRMAGSPALTGASEFKDVSDSSQWCYNAVIWASKNGIVNGYGDGSFGANDNITREQLVTIIYRYAKYKGYDVSAGDDTNILNYDDSLQISEWAYPGLRWALGAGIINGTSSETLSPSGAATRCEAAAVITRFMKSIKA
;
A
#
# COMPACT_ATOMS: atom_id res chain seq x y z
N MET A 1 50.81 3.96 -29.55
CA MET A 1 50.79 4.30 -28.10
C MET A 1 49.46 4.88 -27.59
N LYS A 2 48.60 5.52 -28.40
CA LYS A 2 47.31 6.08 -27.91
C LYS A 2 46.14 5.08 -27.74
N LYS A 3 46.24 3.84 -28.22
CA LYS A 3 45.19 2.80 -28.05
C LYS A 3 45.40 1.86 -26.86
N ARG A 4 46.50 1.99 -26.10
CA ARG A 4 46.75 1.18 -24.88
C ARG A 4 46.42 1.90 -23.57
N ILE A 5 46.00 3.17 -23.62
CA ILE A 5 45.60 3.96 -22.44
C ILE A 5 44.09 3.83 -22.16
N LEU A 6 43.26 3.52 -23.16
CA LEU A 6 41.80 3.42 -22.98
C LEU A 6 41.35 2.07 -22.38
N SER A 7 42.07 0.97 -22.64
CA SER A 7 41.79 -0.33 -21.99
C SER A 7 42.29 -0.41 -20.54
N LEU A 8 43.12 0.54 -20.07
CA LEU A 8 43.56 0.59 -18.66
C LEU A 8 42.57 1.35 -17.77
N LEU A 9 41.75 2.26 -18.33
CA LEU A 9 40.70 2.97 -17.57
C LEU A 9 39.49 2.09 -17.27
N LEU A 10 39.21 1.06 -18.08
CA LEU A 10 38.06 0.17 -17.88
C LEU A 10 38.30 -0.90 -16.79
N VAL A 11 39.55 -1.09 -16.34
CA VAL A 11 39.91 -2.07 -15.29
C VAL A 11 40.14 -1.41 -13.92
N LEU A 12 40.30 -0.08 -13.86
CA LEU A 12 40.45 0.65 -12.59
C LEU A 12 39.11 1.10 -11.97
N VAL A 13 37.99 0.93 -12.65
CA VAL A 13 36.64 1.20 -12.12
C VAL A 13 36.06 0.01 -11.35
N LEU A 14 36.69 -1.18 -11.39
CA LEU A 14 36.21 -2.36 -10.68
C LEU A 14 36.92 -2.68 -9.36
N ILE A 15 38.01 -2.00 -9.00
CA ILE A 15 38.71 -2.23 -7.73
C ILE A 15 39.30 -0.90 -7.22
N LEU A 16 38.51 -0.14 -6.44
CA LEU A 16 38.94 0.77 -5.35
C LEU A 16 37.75 1.64 -4.89
N SER A 17 37.09 1.25 -3.80
CA SER A 17 36.86 2.11 -2.61
C SER A 17 35.83 1.51 -1.64
N LEU A 18 36.33 0.60 -0.80
CA LEU A 18 35.89 0.51 0.59
C LEU A 18 36.44 1.75 1.33
N CYS A 19 35.61 2.77 1.57
CA CYS A 19 35.61 3.66 2.75
C CYS A 19 34.55 4.77 2.56
N PRO A 20 33.67 5.08 3.53
CA PRO A 20 32.68 6.14 3.39
C PRO A 20 33.33 7.51 3.67
N THR A 21 33.41 8.37 2.66
CA THR A 21 33.62 9.80 2.85
C THR A 21 32.33 10.54 2.52
N ALA A 22 31.92 11.43 3.42
CA ALA A 22 30.75 12.27 3.26
C ALA A 22 30.86 13.11 1.98
N PHE A 23 30.03 12.82 0.98
CA PHE A 23 29.88 13.67 -0.20
C PHE A 23 28.94 14.83 0.13
N ALA A 24 29.40 16.05 -0.15
CA ALA A 24 28.51 17.17 -0.39
C ALA A 24 27.52 16.78 -1.51
N ALA A 25 26.24 17.14 -1.36
CA ALA A 25 25.21 16.85 -2.36
C ALA A 25 25.64 17.35 -3.75
N GLY A 26 25.69 16.45 -4.73
CA GLY A 26 25.94 16.82 -6.13
C GLY A 26 24.83 17.70 -6.69
N PRO A 27 25.02 18.31 -7.88
CA PRO A 27 23.98 19.12 -8.51
C PRO A 27 22.74 18.26 -8.80
N ALA A 28 21.53 18.74 -8.48
CA ALA A 28 20.29 18.12 -8.95
C ALA A 28 19.91 18.72 -10.31
N VAL A 29 19.46 17.87 -11.24
CA VAL A 29 18.99 18.25 -12.58
C VAL A 29 17.61 17.64 -12.84
N ASP A 30 16.68 18.45 -13.32
CA ASP A 30 15.35 18.03 -13.75
C ASP A 30 14.92 18.80 -15.02
N THR A 31 13.91 18.30 -15.74
CA THR A 31 13.25 19.04 -16.83
C THR A 31 11.84 19.47 -16.41
N ASP A 32 11.34 20.59 -16.94
CA ASP A 32 10.00 21.07 -16.60
C ASP A 32 8.86 20.19 -17.12
N GLN A 33 9.14 19.35 -18.12
CA GLN A 33 8.22 18.37 -18.70
C GLN A 33 8.96 17.08 -19.06
N ALA A 34 8.24 15.95 -19.07
CA ALA A 34 8.80 14.66 -19.44
C ALA A 34 8.90 14.44 -20.96
N SER A 35 8.17 15.23 -21.76
CA SER A 35 8.11 15.09 -23.22
C SER A 35 7.93 16.43 -23.92
N TYR A 36 8.60 16.58 -25.07
CA TYR A 36 8.58 17.77 -25.91
C TYR A 36 8.33 17.37 -27.37
N THR A 37 7.88 18.31 -28.20
CA THR A 37 7.87 18.18 -29.66
C THR A 37 9.05 18.91 -30.27
N ALA A 38 9.50 18.51 -31.47
CA ALA A 38 10.63 19.17 -32.09
C ALA A 38 10.31 20.64 -32.39
N GLY A 39 11.15 21.54 -31.89
CA GLY A 39 10.95 22.99 -31.91
C GLY A 39 10.56 23.61 -30.57
N ASP A 40 10.15 22.80 -29.58
CA ASP A 40 9.82 23.26 -28.24
C ASP A 40 11.05 23.70 -27.44
N MET A 41 10.80 24.57 -26.47
CA MET A 41 11.80 25.00 -25.48
C MET A 41 11.86 23.99 -24.34
N VAL A 42 13.02 23.36 -24.15
CA VAL A 42 13.28 22.48 -23.00
C VAL A 42 13.86 23.33 -21.88
N ASN A 43 13.23 23.32 -20.70
CA ASN A 43 13.74 24.03 -19.53
C ASN A 43 14.39 23.03 -18.57
N VAL A 44 15.70 23.19 -18.36
CA VAL A 44 16.48 22.42 -17.40
C VAL A 44 16.58 23.19 -16.09
N LEU A 45 16.16 22.55 -15.01
CA LEU A 45 16.13 23.09 -13.66
C LEU A 45 17.39 22.62 -12.91
N LEU A 46 18.23 23.56 -12.48
CA LEU A 46 19.46 23.26 -11.73
C LEU A 46 19.39 23.76 -10.29
N SER A 47 19.86 22.95 -9.35
CA SER A 47 20.17 23.42 -7.99
C SER A 47 21.45 24.26 -7.95
N ALA A 48 21.52 25.26 -7.06
CA ALA A 48 22.69 26.15 -6.93
C ALA A 48 24.04 25.41 -6.88
N GLY A 49 25.04 25.88 -7.65
CA GLY A 49 26.33 25.20 -7.82
C GLY A 49 27.33 25.95 -8.70
N SER A 50 28.59 25.51 -8.67
CA SER A 50 29.76 26.05 -9.38
C SER A 50 29.66 26.00 -10.92
N ASP A 51 30.72 26.33 -11.66
CA ASP A 51 30.71 26.24 -13.13
C ASP A 51 30.31 24.82 -13.60
N LEU A 52 29.30 24.70 -14.46
CA LEU A 52 28.70 23.42 -14.90
C LEU A 52 28.64 23.33 -16.42
N ILE A 53 28.78 22.11 -16.94
CA ILE A 53 28.53 21.78 -18.33
C ILE A 53 27.19 21.04 -18.42
N ILE A 54 26.28 21.50 -19.28
CA ILE A 54 25.09 20.74 -19.67
C ILE A 54 25.37 20.07 -21.02
N GLU A 55 25.25 18.75 -21.07
CA GLU A 55 25.29 17.96 -22.31
C GLU A 55 23.99 17.19 -22.49
N VAL A 56 23.48 17.15 -23.72
CA VAL A 56 22.26 16.43 -24.08
C VAL A 56 22.61 15.34 -25.09
N PHE A 57 22.19 14.11 -24.79
CA PHE A 57 22.53 12.92 -25.58
C PHE A 57 21.28 12.24 -26.12
N LEU A 58 21.37 11.71 -27.35
CA LEU A 58 20.48 10.69 -27.88
C LEU A 58 21.30 9.40 -28.06
N GLY A 59 21.09 8.42 -27.18
CA GLY A 59 22.01 7.27 -27.09
C GLY A 59 23.42 7.72 -26.68
N GLU A 60 24.46 7.34 -27.42
CA GLU A 60 25.85 7.75 -27.16
C GLU A 60 26.27 9.05 -27.89
N ALA A 61 25.40 9.62 -28.72
CA ALA A 61 25.70 10.81 -29.52
C ALA A 61 25.28 12.10 -28.79
N ALA A 62 26.23 13.00 -28.54
CA ALA A 62 25.93 14.33 -28.02
C ALA A 62 25.24 15.19 -29.10
N THR A 63 24.03 15.67 -28.81
CA THR A 63 23.21 16.47 -29.72
C THR A 63 23.15 17.95 -29.34
N GLY A 64 23.69 18.33 -28.16
CA GLY A 64 23.87 19.72 -27.76
C GLY A 64 24.71 19.87 -26.48
N THR A 65 25.51 20.93 -26.40
CA THR A 65 26.35 21.26 -25.24
C THR A 65 26.21 22.75 -24.90
N LYS A 66 26.09 23.08 -23.61
CA LYS A 66 26.05 24.46 -23.11
C LYS A 66 26.92 24.61 -21.86
N GLN A 67 27.89 25.52 -21.92
CA GLN A 67 28.75 25.89 -20.80
C GLN A 67 28.08 26.96 -19.95
N ILE A 68 28.11 26.80 -18.63
CA ILE A 68 27.49 27.74 -17.69
C ILE A 68 28.52 28.20 -16.66
N SER A 69 28.69 29.51 -16.56
CA SER A 69 29.46 30.16 -15.50
C SER A 69 28.64 30.23 -14.19
N SER A 70 29.34 30.02 -13.07
CA SER A 70 28.86 29.83 -11.70
C SER A 70 27.69 30.73 -11.27
N SER A 71 26.78 30.13 -10.50
CA SER A 71 25.58 30.78 -9.96
C SER A 71 25.29 30.30 -8.54
N THR A 72 25.14 31.22 -7.59
CA THR A 72 24.81 30.92 -6.18
C THR A 72 23.33 30.65 -5.91
N SER A 73 22.48 30.61 -6.95
CA SER A 73 21.03 30.37 -6.84
C SER A 73 20.53 29.37 -7.89
N ASN A 74 19.41 28.70 -7.59
CA ASN A 74 18.71 27.82 -8.53
C ASN A 74 18.36 28.59 -9.80
N LYS A 75 18.62 27.99 -10.96
CA LYS A 75 18.37 28.62 -12.26
C LYS A 75 17.71 27.65 -13.22
N THR A 76 16.81 28.20 -14.03
CA THR A 76 16.22 27.53 -15.19
C THR A 76 17.01 27.89 -16.42
N TYR A 77 17.48 26.89 -17.16
CA TYR A 77 18.19 27.06 -18.42
C TYR A 77 17.36 26.49 -19.55
N SER A 78 16.97 27.37 -20.46
CA SER A 78 16.21 26.97 -21.63
C SER A 78 17.14 26.74 -22.82
N PHE A 79 16.87 25.68 -23.59
CA PHE A 79 17.40 25.51 -24.94
C PHE A 79 16.29 25.08 -25.89
N LYS A 80 16.34 25.57 -27.12
CA LYS A 80 15.39 25.20 -28.17
C LYS A 80 15.83 23.88 -28.77
N THR A 81 14.94 22.89 -28.83
CA THR A 81 15.23 21.65 -29.56
C THR A 81 15.43 21.98 -31.04
N GLY A 82 16.48 21.41 -31.64
CA GLY A 82 16.75 21.62 -33.07
C GLY A 82 15.64 20.98 -33.91
N THR A 83 15.34 21.55 -35.07
CA THR A 83 14.37 20.96 -36.02
C THR A 83 14.77 19.58 -36.51
N ASP A 84 16.05 19.23 -36.36
CA ASP A 84 16.65 17.98 -36.85
C ASP A 84 16.76 16.92 -35.74
N TRP A 85 16.26 17.22 -34.53
CA TRP A 85 16.27 16.28 -33.41
C TRP A 85 15.22 15.19 -33.66
N SER A 86 15.68 13.95 -33.69
CA SER A 86 14.83 12.78 -33.98
C SER A 86 13.97 12.41 -32.78
N ALA A 87 12.84 11.74 -33.03
CA ALA A 87 12.04 11.19 -31.94
C ALA A 87 12.86 10.15 -31.13
N GLY A 88 12.76 10.21 -29.80
CA GLY A 88 13.53 9.34 -28.92
C GLY A 88 13.68 9.90 -27.51
N THR A 89 14.32 9.12 -26.65
CA THR A 89 14.64 9.52 -25.27
C THR A 89 16.01 10.16 -25.22
N TYR A 90 16.05 11.38 -24.69
CA TYR A 90 17.24 12.19 -24.51
C TYR A 90 17.66 12.18 -23.05
N THR A 91 18.97 12.14 -22.80
CA THR A 91 19.54 12.25 -21.46
C THR A 91 20.25 13.59 -21.32
N VAL A 92 19.87 14.38 -20.31
CA VAL A 92 20.59 15.57 -19.89
C VAL A 92 21.60 15.15 -18.84
N VAL A 93 22.88 15.51 -19.03
CA VAL A 93 23.94 15.30 -18.04
C VAL A 93 24.50 16.66 -17.64
N VAL A 94 24.65 16.86 -16.33
CA VAL A 94 25.12 18.10 -15.74
C VAL A 94 26.26 17.81 -14.78
N GLY A 95 27.42 18.43 -14.96
CA GLY A 95 28.54 18.24 -14.05
C GLY A 95 29.80 19.03 -14.38
N ALA A 96 30.79 18.91 -13.50
CA ALA A 96 32.16 19.39 -13.68
C ALA A 96 33.13 18.36 -13.10
N GLY A 97 34.00 17.78 -13.94
CA GLY A 97 34.92 16.71 -13.53
C GLY A 97 34.18 15.40 -13.21
N SER A 98 34.41 14.82 -12.03
CA SER A 98 33.86 13.52 -11.60
C SER A 98 32.47 13.57 -10.95
N ASN A 99 31.90 14.76 -10.76
CA ASN A 99 30.58 14.92 -10.14
C ASN A 99 29.55 15.26 -11.23
N THR A 100 28.69 14.29 -11.55
CA THR A 100 27.64 14.44 -12.57
C THR A 100 26.27 14.04 -12.01
N ALA A 101 25.22 14.66 -12.54
CA ALA A 101 23.83 14.24 -12.37
C ALA A 101 23.14 14.19 -13.72
N SER A 102 22.09 13.38 -13.84
CA SER A 102 21.35 13.25 -15.10
C SER A 102 19.84 13.10 -14.90
N CYS A 103 19.09 13.53 -15.92
CA CYS A 103 17.66 13.29 -16.07
C CYS A 103 17.35 12.99 -17.54
N THR A 104 16.14 12.52 -17.84
CA THR A 104 15.73 12.18 -19.20
C THR A 104 14.41 12.84 -19.60
N PHE A 105 14.27 13.12 -20.90
CA PHE A 105 13.01 13.56 -21.51
C PHE A 105 12.86 12.94 -22.90
N SER A 106 11.66 12.92 -23.47
CA SER A 106 11.42 12.36 -24.81
C SER A 106 11.02 13.43 -25.83
N ILE A 107 11.51 13.30 -27.08
CA ILE A 107 10.97 14.03 -28.23
C ILE A 107 10.03 13.11 -29.01
N LEU A 108 8.82 13.59 -29.30
CA LEU A 108 7.80 12.84 -30.03
C LEU A 108 7.91 13.07 -31.56
N ALA A 109 7.58 12.05 -32.36
CA ALA A 109 7.64 12.13 -33.83
C ALA A 109 6.58 13.09 -34.40
N ILE A 110 6.98 13.96 -35.33
CA ILE A 110 6.04 14.83 -36.05
C ILE A 110 5.43 14.04 -37.20
N GLY A 111 4.15 13.67 -37.07
CA GLY A 111 3.38 13.06 -38.15
C GLY A 111 2.85 11.67 -37.84
N GLY A 112 1.79 11.61 -37.05
CA GLY A 112 0.93 10.45 -36.83
C GLY A 112 -0.29 10.96 -36.07
N GLY A 113 -1.50 10.62 -36.54
CA GLY A 113 -2.77 11.26 -36.14
C GLY A 113 -2.91 11.56 -34.65
N SER A 114 -3.63 12.66 -34.34
CA SER A 114 -3.94 13.05 -32.96
C SER A 114 -4.27 11.81 -32.13
N PRO A 115 -3.46 11.48 -31.11
CA PRO A 115 -3.75 10.32 -30.28
C PRO A 115 -5.15 10.55 -29.72
N SER A 116 -6.04 9.56 -29.86
CA SER A 116 -7.29 9.53 -29.10
C SER A 116 -6.90 9.83 -27.65
N ALA A 117 -7.43 10.89 -27.05
CA ALA A 117 -7.00 11.33 -25.73
C ALA A 117 -7.12 10.17 -24.75
N GLN A 118 -5.98 9.56 -24.42
CA GLN A 118 -5.87 8.54 -23.39
C GLN A 118 -5.98 9.28 -22.07
N ASN A 119 -6.69 8.76 -21.07
CA ASN A 119 -6.96 9.49 -19.84
C ASN A 119 -6.65 8.64 -18.61
N VAL A 120 -6.42 9.30 -17.49
CA VAL A 120 -6.39 8.74 -16.14
C VAL A 120 -7.35 9.52 -15.25
N PHE A 121 -7.74 8.96 -14.12
CA PHE A 121 -8.72 9.55 -13.21
C PHE A 121 -8.08 9.81 -11.84
N LEU A 122 -8.15 11.03 -11.33
CA LEU A 122 -7.62 11.40 -10.03
C LEU A 122 -8.75 11.77 -9.07
N THR A 123 -8.74 11.16 -7.89
CA THR A 123 -9.59 11.53 -6.75
C THR A 123 -8.70 11.85 -5.55
N VAL A 124 -9.05 12.86 -4.75
CA VAL A 124 -8.30 13.23 -3.55
C VAL A 124 -9.24 13.43 -2.37
N TYR A 125 -9.00 12.66 -1.32
CA TYR A 125 -9.76 12.72 -0.08
C TYR A 125 -8.89 13.18 1.08
N GLY A 126 -9.26 14.33 1.64
CA GLY A 126 -8.68 14.86 2.86
C GLY A 126 -9.41 14.39 4.10
N PRO A 127 -8.91 14.76 5.28
CA PRO A 127 -9.61 14.62 6.54
C PRO A 127 -11.07 15.09 6.46
N GLY A 128 -12.02 14.15 6.52
CA GLY A 128 -13.46 14.43 6.55
C GLY A 128 -14.01 15.24 5.35
N SER A 129 -13.28 15.30 4.22
CA SER A 129 -13.69 16.10 3.06
C SER A 129 -13.16 15.53 1.74
N VAL A 130 -13.92 15.73 0.66
CA VAL A 130 -13.42 15.51 -0.70
C VAL A 130 -12.71 16.78 -1.14
N LEU A 131 -11.41 16.69 -1.45
CA LEU A 131 -10.60 17.82 -1.93
C LEU A 131 -10.60 17.93 -3.45
N LEU A 132 -10.76 16.79 -4.12
CA LEU A 132 -10.93 16.70 -5.55
C LEU A 132 -11.81 15.50 -5.87
N ASP A 133 -12.96 15.77 -6.49
CA ASP A 133 -13.81 14.75 -7.10
C ASP A 133 -13.09 14.08 -8.27
N SER A 134 -13.51 12.87 -8.64
CA SER A 134 -12.89 12.14 -9.75
C SER A 134 -12.75 13.02 -11.00
N LYS A 135 -11.51 13.40 -11.30
CA LYS A 135 -11.16 14.31 -12.39
C LYS A 135 -10.41 13.54 -13.46
N GLN A 136 -10.95 13.59 -14.66
CA GLN A 136 -10.32 13.03 -15.85
C GLN A 136 -9.15 13.94 -16.27
N LEU A 137 -7.98 13.34 -16.46
CA LEU A 137 -6.74 14.02 -16.85
C LEU A 137 -6.17 13.30 -18.08
N THR A 138 -5.65 14.06 -19.04
CA THR A 138 -5.01 13.50 -20.23
C THR A 138 -3.75 12.72 -19.81
N TYR A 139 -3.75 11.43 -20.11
CA TYR A 139 -2.60 10.55 -19.91
C TYR A 139 -1.51 10.87 -20.92
N THR A 140 -0.30 11.04 -20.41
CA THR A 140 0.93 11.06 -21.21
C THR A 140 1.81 9.91 -20.78
N SER A 141 2.44 9.22 -21.73
CA SER A 141 3.31 8.08 -21.46
C SER A 141 4.39 8.44 -20.42
N GLY A 142 4.52 7.61 -19.38
CA GLY A 142 5.49 7.83 -18.30
C GLY A 142 4.97 8.67 -17.12
N MET A 143 3.70 9.12 -17.15
CA MET A 143 3.07 9.69 -15.98
C MET A 143 3.05 8.70 -14.81
N SER A 144 3.32 9.20 -13.61
CA SER A 144 3.18 8.49 -12.35
C SER A 144 2.06 9.04 -11.49
N ALA A 145 1.66 8.28 -10.46
CA ALA A 145 0.66 8.72 -9.49
C ALA A 145 0.98 10.10 -8.87
N TYR A 146 2.27 10.40 -8.66
CA TYR A 146 2.74 11.71 -8.22
C TYR A 146 2.60 12.79 -9.30
N THR A 147 3.04 12.54 -10.54
CA THR A 147 2.96 13.58 -11.58
C THR A 147 1.52 13.95 -11.90
N VAL A 148 0.61 12.97 -11.84
CA VAL A 148 -0.83 13.20 -12.00
C VAL A 148 -1.37 14.08 -10.88
N LEU A 149 -0.99 13.80 -9.62
CA LEU A 149 -1.38 14.64 -8.49
C LEU A 149 -0.80 16.07 -8.61
N LYS A 150 0.51 16.18 -8.88
CA LYS A 150 1.25 17.45 -8.89
C LYS A 150 0.78 18.40 -9.98
N ASN A 151 0.41 17.86 -11.15
CA ASN A 151 -0.01 18.63 -12.31
C ASN A 151 -1.52 18.87 -12.36
N CYS A 152 -2.28 18.33 -11.40
CA CYS A 152 -3.72 18.55 -11.36
C CYS A 152 -4.05 20.00 -10.94
N SER A 153 -4.63 20.75 -11.87
CA SER A 153 -5.12 22.11 -11.58
C SER A 153 -6.19 22.10 -10.47
N GLY A 154 -6.12 23.08 -9.57
CA GLY A 154 -7.04 23.22 -8.44
C GLY A 154 -6.59 22.56 -7.13
N LEU A 155 -5.45 21.86 -7.13
CA LEU A 155 -4.83 21.31 -5.93
C LEU A 155 -3.50 22.01 -5.62
N SER A 156 -3.26 22.32 -4.35
CA SER A 156 -1.96 22.79 -3.87
C SER A 156 -1.18 21.61 -3.29
N VAL A 157 -0.12 21.17 -3.95
CA VAL A 157 0.65 19.99 -3.53
C VAL A 157 2.04 20.41 -3.06
N THR A 158 2.34 20.14 -1.79
CA THR A 158 3.67 20.32 -1.21
C THR A 158 4.38 18.97 -1.20
N SER A 159 5.57 18.94 -1.81
CA SER A 159 6.37 17.73 -1.96
C SER A 159 7.85 18.07 -2.00
N ALA A 160 8.70 17.13 -1.58
CA ALA A 160 10.15 17.26 -1.63
C ALA A 160 10.80 15.94 -2.04
N TRP A 161 11.93 16.01 -2.74
CA TRP A 161 12.72 14.81 -3.05
C TRP A 161 13.25 14.18 -1.76
N SER A 162 13.10 12.86 -1.63
CA SER A 162 13.65 12.09 -0.53
C SER A 162 14.58 11.01 -1.06
N SER A 163 15.87 11.11 -0.70
CA SER A 163 16.85 10.05 -0.96
C SER A 163 16.53 8.76 -0.20
N THR A 164 15.85 8.86 0.95
CA THR A 164 15.41 7.72 1.76
C THR A 164 14.35 6.88 1.03
N TYR A 165 13.44 7.53 0.30
CA TYR A 165 12.32 6.85 -0.38
C TYR A 165 12.48 6.76 -1.90
N GLY A 166 13.61 7.22 -2.44
CA GLY A 166 13.92 7.13 -3.87
C GLY A 166 12.92 7.88 -4.78
N GLY A 167 12.31 8.97 -4.30
CA GLY A 167 11.32 9.73 -5.06
C GLY A 167 10.77 10.95 -4.31
N TYR A 168 9.83 11.68 -4.92
CA TYR A 168 9.14 12.80 -4.29
C TYR A 168 8.17 12.29 -3.21
N TYR A 169 8.36 12.80 -2.00
CA TYR A 169 7.49 12.58 -0.87
C TYR A 169 6.49 13.73 -0.76
N VAL A 170 5.19 13.41 -0.67
CA VAL A 170 4.10 14.40 -0.61
C VAL A 170 3.78 14.68 0.85
N SER A 171 4.21 15.83 1.36
CA SER A 171 4.01 16.24 2.75
C SER A 171 2.73 17.05 2.96
N ALA A 172 2.11 17.60 1.91
CA ALA A 172 0.81 18.24 2.03
C ALA A 172 0.01 18.26 0.72
N ILE A 173 -1.31 18.14 0.83
CA ILE A 173 -2.25 18.41 -0.27
C ILE A 173 -3.32 19.38 0.25
N SER A 174 -3.56 20.45 -0.51
CA SER A 174 -4.34 21.61 -0.11
C SER A 174 -3.87 22.16 1.24
N ASN A 175 -4.72 22.14 2.26
CA ASN A 175 -4.46 22.68 3.58
C ASN A 175 -4.09 21.63 4.64
N PHE A 176 -3.99 20.33 4.27
CA PHE A 176 -3.66 19.26 5.22
C PHE A 176 -2.25 18.75 5.00
N LYS A 177 -1.45 18.81 6.06
CA LYS A 177 -0.06 18.39 6.10
C LYS A 177 0.04 17.04 6.76
N GLU A 178 1.07 16.28 6.44
CA GLU A 178 1.47 15.14 7.26
C GLU A 178 1.61 15.54 8.72
N LEU A 179 1.40 14.57 9.61
CA LEU A 179 1.49 14.70 11.07
C LEU A 179 0.44 15.60 11.73
N ASP A 180 -0.47 16.23 10.98
CA ASP A 180 -1.56 17.05 11.52
C ASP A 180 -2.49 16.29 12.50
N TYR A 181 -2.55 14.95 12.41
CA TYR A 181 -3.46 14.10 13.19
C TYR A 181 -2.77 12.95 13.94
N GLY A 182 -1.44 13.02 14.11
CA GLY A 182 -0.65 12.06 14.89
C GLY A 182 0.71 11.75 14.26
N GLY A 183 1.61 11.14 15.02
CA GLY A 183 2.99 10.85 14.57
C GLY A 183 3.11 9.90 13.37
N MET A 184 2.01 9.28 12.95
CA MET A 184 1.92 8.43 11.76
C MET A 184 0.87 8.93 10.75
N SER A 185 0.31 10.13 10.95
CA SER A 185 -0.69 10.66 10.03
C SER A 185 -0.04 11.22 8.77
N GLY A 186 -0.63 11.00 7.60
CA GLY A 186 -0.01 11.41 6.36
C GLY A 186 -0.81 11.06 5.12
N TRP A 187 -0.24 11.39 3.97
CA TRP A 187 -0.84 11.16 2.67
C TRP A 187 -0.42 9.81 2.09
N LEU A 188 -1.40 9.00 1.73
CA LEU A 188 -1.23 7.77 0.98
C LEU A 188 -1.91 7.88 -0.38
N TYR A 189 -1.59 6.95 -1.27
CA TYR A 189 -2.24 6.85 -2.55
C TYR A 189 -2.53 5.39 -2.92
N SER A 190 -3.50 5.21 -3.80
CA SER A 190 -3.81 3.95 -4.45
C SER A 190 -3.97 4.15 -5.95
N VAL A 191 -3.69 3.10 -6.72
CA VAL A 191 -3.93 3.02 -8.15
C VAL A 191 -4.80 1.77 -8.38
N ASN A 192 -5.95 1.96 -9.00
CA ASN A 192 -6.95 0.92 -9.25
C ASN A 192 -7.36 0.16 -7.98
N GLY A 193 -7.44 0.87 -6.84
CA GLY A 193 -7.82 0.31 -5.54
C GLY A 193 -6.68 -0.36 -4.76
N ALA A 194 -5.49 -0.52 -5.34
CA ALA A 194 -4.31 -1.05 -4.67
C ALA A 194 -3.41 0.09 -4.18
N THR A 195 -2.95 0.05 -2.92
CA THR A 195 -1.97 1.00 -2.36
C THR A 195 -0.56 0.51 -2.67
N PRO A 196 0.13 1.03 -3.71
CA PRO A 196 1.39 0.44 -4.14
C PRO A 196 2.49 0.76 -3.12
N ASN A 197 3.31 -0.23 -2.77
CA ASN A 197 4.50 -0.04 -1.92
C ASN A 197 5.69 0.47 -2.74
N VAL A 198 5.45 1.47 -3.56
CA VAL A 198 6.48 2.19 -4.32
C VAL A 198 6.24 3.68 -4.11
N ASN A 199 7.28 4.50 -4.25
CA ASN A 199 7.07 5.94 -4.20
C ASN A 199 6.11 6.35 -5.33
N ALA A 200 5.19 7.28 -5.05
CA ALA A 200 4.21 7.73 -6.03
C ALA A 200 4.84 8.29 -7.33
N SER A 201 6.09 8.76 -7.25
CA SER A 201 6.90 9.23 -8.38
C SER A 201 7.35 8.10 -9.30
N SER A 202 7.55 6.91 -8.73
CA SER A 202 8.01 5.70 -9.41
C SER A 202 6.86 4.79 -9.85
N CYS A 203 5.63 5.10 -9.41
CA CYS A 203 4.42 4.36 -9.77
C CYS A 203 3.89 4.80 -11.14
N THR A 204 4.44 4.23 -12.21
CA THR A 204 3.99 4.51 -13.59
C THR A 204 2.56 4.06 -13.81
N LEU A 205 1.80 4.88 -14.53
CA LEU A 205 0.39 4.65 -14.82
C LEU A 205 0.19 4.15 -16.23
N SER A 206 -0.96 3.54 -16.47
CA SER A 206 -1.50 3.19 -17.77
C SER A 206 -2.76 4.00 -18.08
N PRO A 207 -3.12 4.14 -19.36
CA PRO A 207 -4.42 4.69 -19.76
C PRO A 207 -5.57 3.96 -19.06
N GLY A 208 -6.49 4.71 -18.47
CA GLY A 208 -7.66 4.22 -17.75
C GLY A 208 -7.47 4.09 -16.23
N ASP A 209 -6.25 4.24 -15.73
CA ASP A 209 -5.96 4.08 -14.30
C ASP A 209 -6.72 5.10 -13.44
N SER A 210 -7.21 4.62 -12.30
CA SER A 210 -7.88 5.40 -11.26
C SER A 210 -6.96 5.57 -10.06
N ILE A 211 -6.53 6.80 -9.80
CA ILE A 211 -5.66 7.19 -8.71
C ILE A 211 -6.52 7.79 -7.59
N LEU A 212 -6.39 7.27 -6.38
CA LEU A 212 -6.98 7.86 -5.18
C LEU A 212 -5.87 8.25 -4.22
N TRP A 213 -5.76 9.54 -3.91
CA TRP A 213 -4.99 10.03 -2.78
C TRP A 213 -5.88 10.19 -1.56
N PHE A 214 -5.41 9.74 -0.41
CA PHE A 214 -6.17 9.82 0.81
C PHE A 214 -5.29 10.07 2.03
N TYR A 215 -5.85 10.78 3.00
CA TYR A 215 -5.18 11.06 4.26
C TYR A 215 -5.42 9.91 5.26
N THR A 216 -4.41 9.50 6.03
CA THR A 216 -4.51 8.52 7.13
C THR A 216 -4.06 9.15 8.45
N LYS A 217 -4.54 8.64 9.59
CA LYS A 217 -4.12 9.09 10.94
C LYS A 217 -3.00 8.27 11.56
N ASP A 218 -2.82 7.03 11.11
CA ASP A 218 -2.00 6.02 11.77
C ASP A 218 -1.07 5.27 10.81
N GLY A 219 -0.90 5.79 9.60
CA GLY A 219 -0.05 5.20 8.57
C GLY A 219 -0.66 3.96 7.93
N SER A 220 -1.86 3.57 8.33
CA SER A 220 -2.59 2.48 7.70
C SER A 220 -3.24 2.94 6.39
N THR A 221 -3.57 1.98 5.54
CA THR A 221 -4.39 2.20 4.33
C THR A 221 -5.83 2.60 4.65
N ALA A 222 -6.20 2.69 5.93
CA ALA A 222 -7.48 3.23 6.35
C ALA A 222 -7.46 4.77 6.26
N MET A 223 -8.47 5.29 5.58
CA MET A 223 -8.69 6.73 5.47
C MET A 223 -9.05 7.38 6.80
N TYR A 224 -8.53 8.57 7.03
CA TYR A 224 -8.89 9.42 8.14
C TYR A 224 -10.25 10.08 7.92
N SER A 225 -11.22 9.68 8.73
CA SER A 225 -12.54 10.29 8.82
C SER A 225 -12.64 11.05 10.15
N THR A 226 -12.69 12.38 10.10
CA THR A 226 -13.30 13.14 11.19
C THR A 226 -14.80 12.96 11.07
N SER A 227 -15.40 12.35 12.08
CA SER A 227 -16.83 12.39 12.30
C SER A 227 -17.37 13.80 12.05
N SER A 228 -18.31 13.91 11.11
CA SER A 228 -19.05 15.09 10.62
C SER A 228 -18.62 15.58 9.24
N GLY A 229 -19.31 15.12 8.20
CA GLY A 229 -19.57 15.95 7.03
C GLY A 229 -18.70 15.77 5.79
N VAL A 230 -18.33 14.54 5.41
CA VAL A 230 -18.04 14.28 3.99
C VAL A 230 -19.35 14.44 3.23
N ALA A 231 -19.60 15.66 2.76
CA ALA A 231 -20.59 15.89 1.73
C ALA A 231 -20.21 14.99 0.55
N THR A 232 -21.09 14.04 0.24
CA THR A 232 -21.19 13.43 -1.09
C THR A 232 -20.93 14.52 -2.11
N ALA A 233 -19.85 14.37 -2.86
CA ALA A 233 -19.77 15.00 -4.15
C ALA A 233 -20.99 14.51 -4.94
N GLN A 234 -22.01 15.36 -5.01
CA GLN A 234 -23.07 15.20 -5.99
C GLN A 234 -22.39 15.33 -7.36
N GLN A 235 -21.92 14.20 -7.87
CA GLN A 235 -21.81 14.02 -9.31
C GLN A 235 -23.17 14.46 -9.86
N THR A 236 -23.16 15.33 -10.86
CA THR A 236 -24.40 15.85 -11.46
C THR A 236 -25.03 14.75 -12.31
N VAL A 237 -25.45 13.67 -11.65
CA VAL A 237 -26.19 12.55 -12.17
C VAL A 237 -27.56 13.10 -12.56
N ILE A 238 -28.05 12.74 -13.75
CA ILE A 238 -29.50 12.77 -13.94
C ILE A 238 -30.02 11.67 -13.04
N THR A 239 -30.49 12.02 -11.84
CA THR A 239 -31.33 11.12 -11.05
C THR A 239 -32.58 10.94 -11.87
N ALA A 240 -32.60 9.90 -12.70
CA ALA A 240 -33.87 9.39 -13.14
C ALA A 240 -34.45 8.73 -11.88
N ASP A 241 -35.50 9.32 -11.31
CA ASP A 241 -36.32 8.64 -10.30
C ASP A 241 -36.85 7.36 -10.95
N VAL A 242 -36.12 6.26 -10.79
CA VAL A 242 -36.50 4.98 -11.33
C VAL A 242 -36.35 3.96 -10.22
N THR A 243 -37.45 3.77 -9.50
CA THR A 243 -37.61 2.74 -8.49
C THR A 243 -37.96 1.41 -9.17
N GLY A 244 -37.20 0.36 -8.87
CA GLY A 244 -37.44 -1.01 -9.34
C GLY A 244 -36.66 -1.38 -10.61
N ALA A 245 -36.61 -2.69 -10.92
CA ALA A 245 -35.93 -3.25 -12.09
C ALA A 245 -36.42 -2.62 -13.40
N ALA A 246 -35.80 -1.51 -13.80
CA ALA A 246 -36.26 -0.72 -14.92
C ALA A 246 -35.28 -0.82 -16.07
N ALA A 247 -35.81 -1.30 -17.18
CA ALA A 247 -35.14 -1.36 -18.45
C ALA A 247 -34.93 0.04 -19.04
N PHE A 248 -33.69 0.51 -19.18
CA PHE A 248 -33.42 1.67 -20.04
C PHE A 248 -33.64 1.26 -21.49
N THR A 249 -34.39 2.06 -22.23
CA THR A 249 -34.47 1.92 -23.69
C THR A 249 -33.22 2.53 -24.35
N PRO A 250 -32.86 2.12 -25.57
CA PRO A 250 -31.75 2.70 -26.32
C PRO A 250 -31.87 4.22 -26.48
N ASP A 251 -33.09 4.72 -26.70
CA ASP A 251 -33.38 6.15 -26.81
C ASP A 251 -33.03 6.88 -25.51
N LYS A 252 -33.41 6.32 -24.36
CA LYS A 252 -33.16 6.97 -23.07
C LYS A 252 -31.67 7.02 -22.73
N LEU A 253 -30.95 5.94 -23.06
CA LEU A 253 -29.51 5.89 -22.86
C LEU A 253 -28.78 6.85 -23.81
N SER A 254 -29.27 6.97 -25.05
CA SER A 254 -28.76 7.96 -26.03
C SER A 254 -28.94 9.39 -25.55
N GLU A 255 -30.06 9.74 -24.89
CA GLU A 255 -30.26 11.06 -24.28
C GLU A 255 -29.23 11.36 -23.18
N ILE A 256 -28.99 10.38 -22.28
CA ILE A 256 -28.01 10.49 -21.19
C ILE A 256 -26.60 10.70 -21.74
N VAL A 257 -26.25 9.93 -22.78
CA VAL A 257 -24.98 10.02 -23.49
C VAL A 257 -24.83 11.37 -24.18
N ALA A 258 -25.85 11.84 -24.90
CA ALA A 258 -25.83 13.14 -25.57
C ALA A 258 -25.67 14.30 -24.58
N ALA A 259 -26.18 14.15 -23.36
CA ALA A 259 -25.98 15.10 -22.27
C ALA A 259 -24.57 15.02 -21.63
N GLY A 260 -23.75 14.02 -21.99
CA GLY A 260 -22.43 13.81 -21.42
C GLY A 260 -22.46 13.40 -19.94
N LYS A 261 -23.53 12.72 -19.50
CA LYS A 261 -23.77 12.40 -18.09
C LYS A 261 -23.77 10.90 -17.83
N GLY A 262 -23.53 10.54 -16.57
CA GLY A 262 -23.77 9.19 -16.03
C GLY A 262 -25.21 9.01 -15.56
N PHE A 263 -25.53 7.81 -15.07
CA PHE A 263 -26.83 7.52 -14.47
C PHE A 263 -26.67 6.70 -13.19
N SER A 264 -27.67 6.77 -12.32
CA SER A 264 -27.78 5.89 -11.15
C SER A 264 -29.07 5.09 -11.23
N VAL A 265 -29.03 3.86 -10.73
CA VAL A 265 -30.18 2.97 -10.59
C VAL A 265 -30.35 2.69 -9.11
N ASP A 266 -31.50 3.09 -8.57
CA ASP A 266 -31.95 2.72 -7.24
C ASP A 266 -32.57 1.32 -7.33
N ALA A 267 -31.77 0.30 -7.01
CA ALA A 267 -32.24 -1.08 -6.93
C ALA A 267 -32.66 -1.40 -5.49
N ALA A 268 -33.61 -2.33 -5.33
CA ALA A 268 -34.18 -2.67 -4.02
C ALA A 268 -33.14 -3.09 -2.95
N ALA A 269 -31.95 -3.53 -3.38
CA ALA A 269 -30.84 -3.96 -2.53
C ALA A 269 -29.75 -2.89 -2.30
N GLY A 270 -29.74 -1.81 -3.08
CA GLY A 270 -28.69 -0.79 -3.10
C GLY A 270 -28.65 -0.02 -4.43
N ASP A 271 -27.77 0.97 -4.52
CA ASP A 271 -27.63 1.81 -5.72
C ASP A 271 -26.45 1.38 -6.58
N ILE A 272 -26.58 1.50 -7.90
CA ILE A 272 -25.44 1.49 -8.82
C ILE A 272 -25.38 2.83 -9.53
N SER A 273 -24.21 3.45 -9.53
CA SER A 273 -23.91 4.65 -10.30
C SER A 273 -22.86 4.36 -11.36
N LEU A 274 -23.16 4.70 -12.62
CA LEU A 274 -22.23 4.64 -13.73
C LEU A 274 -21.83 6.05 -14.17
N THR A 275 -20.56 6.18 -14.57
CA THR A 275 -20.02 7.41 -15.16
C THR A 275 -20.60 7.68 -16.55
N ALA A 276 -20.38 8.88 -17.09
CA ALA A 276 -20.74 9.20 -18.47
C ALA A 276 -20.07 8.27 -19.50
N ALA A 277 -18.81 7.90 -19.26
CA ALA A 277 -18.09 6.95 -20.07
C ALA A 277 -18.73 5.55 -20.01
N GLY A 278 -19.17 5.12 -18.82
CA GLY A 278 -19.89 3.87 -18.65
C GLY A 278 -21.26 3.86 -19.34
N ALA A 279 -22.02 4.96 -19.24
CA ALA A 279 -23.27 5.12 -19.95
C ALA A 279 -23.09 5.03 -21.47
N LYS A 280 -22.06 5.70 -22.02
CA LYS A 280 -21.69 5.61 -23.44
C LYS A 280 -21.35 4.18 -23.84
N ALA A 281 -20.51 3.51 -23.07
CA ALA A 281 -20.08 2.16 -23.39
C ALA A 281 -21.22 1.14 -23.34
N LEU A 282 -22.17 1.29 -22.41
CA LEU A 282 -23.39 0.48 -22.40
C LEU A 282 -24.29 0.79 -23.59
N SER A 283 -24.41 2.06 -23.99
CA SER A 283 -25.16 2.47 -25.17
C SER A 283 -24.62 1.84 -26.45
N ASP A 284 -23.30 1.75 -26.59
CA ASP A 284 -22.65 1.14 -27.76
C ASP A 284 -22.86 -0.37 -27.85
N LYS A 285 -23.17 -1.01 -26.71
CA LYS A 285 -23.38 -2.46 -26.60
C LYS A 285 -24.86 -2.86 -26.72
N LEU A 286 -25.79 -1.90 -26.71
CA LEU A 286 -27.22 -2.15 -26.70
C LEU A 286 -27.78 -2.18 -28.13
N GLY A 287 -28.43 -3.28 -28.51
CA GLY A 287 -29.12 -3.39 -29.80
C GLY A 287 -30.33 -2.44 -29.90
N SER A 288 -30.73 -2.10 -31.13
CA SER A 288 -31.78 -1.09 -31.39
C SER A 288 -33.15 -1.39 -30.77
N ASN A 289 -33.43 -2.64 -30.42
CA ASN A 289 -34.68 -3.08 -29.77
C ASN A 289 -34.43 -3.72 -28.39
N GLU A 290 -33.20 -3.68 -27.89
CA GLU A 290 -32.84 -4.29 -26.63
C GLU A 290 -33.04 -3.32 -25.47
N LYS A 291 -33.40 -3.88 -24.32
CA LYS A 291 -33.59 -3.15 -23.08
C LYS A 291 -32.39 -3.39 -22.18
N LEU A 292 -31.81 -2.34 -21.63
CA LEU A 292 -30.73 -2.47 -20.65
C LEU A 292 -31.34 -2.63 -19.26
N SER A 293 -31.12 -3.76 -18.60
CA SER A 293 -31.48 -3.98 -17.20
C SER A 293 -30.25 -3.96 -16.30
N VAL A 294 -30.39 -3.39 -15.11
CA VAL A 294 -29.37 -3.34 -14.06
C VAL A 294 -30.01 -3.91 -12.81
N GLU A 295 -29.36 -4.91 -12.20
CA GLU A 295 -29.90 -5.64 -11.06
C GLU A 295 -28.87 -5.74 -9.95
N ILE A 296 -29.27 -5.36 -8.73
CA ILE A 296 -28.60 -5.74 -7.48
C ILE A 296 -29.54 -6.63 -6.70
N VAL A 297 -29.09 -7.83 -6.37
CA VAL A 297 -29.84 -8.78 -5.55
C VAL A 297 -29.08 -9.02 -4.26
N LYS A 298 -29.70 -8.69 -3.12
CA LYS A 298 -29.23 -9.19 -1.81
C LYS A 298 -29.52 -10.69 -1.75
N THR A 299 -28.49 -11.50 -1.51
CA THR A 299 -28.64 -12.95 -1.49
C THR A 299 -27.67 -13.59 -0.50
N ASP A 300 -28.20 -14.42 0.40
CA ASP A 300 -27.36 -15.24 1.28
C ASP A 300 -26.65 -16.37 0.49
N ALA A 301 -27.19 -16.74 -0.68
CA ALA A 301 -26.59 -17.75 -1.54
C ALA A 301 -25.24 -17.29 -2.13
N ALA A 302 -25.06 -15.98 -2.33
CA ALA A 302 -23.78 -15.39 -2.71
C ALA A 302 -22.70 -15.62 -1.65
N ALA A 303 -23.05 -15.49 -0.36
CA ALA A 303 -22.13 -15.76 0.74
C ALA A 303 -21.72 -17.24 0.77
N SER A 304 -22.61 -18.16 0.42
CA SER A 304 -22.28 -19.59 0.33
C SER A 304 -21.40 -19.97 -0.87
N LYS A 305 -21.23 -19.10 -1.88
CA LYS A 305 -20.20 -19.29 -2.93
C LYS A 305 -18.79 -19.15 -2.36
N PHE A 306 -18.64 -18.46 -1.23
CA PHE A 306 -17.41 -18.43 -0.45
C PHE A 306 -17.47 -19.48 0.66
N ALA A 307 -16.82 -20.63 0.44
CA ALA A 307 -16.67 -21.67 1.47
C ALA A 307 -16.01 -21.17 2.77
N VAL A 308 -15.36 -20.00 2.74
CA VAL A 308 -14.68 -19.40 3.89
C VAL A 308 -15.55 -18.35 4.61
N VAL A 309 -16.51 -17.74 3.92
CA VAL A 309 -17.45 -16.76 4.50
C VAL A 309 -18.54 -17.45 5.33
N SER A 310 -18.81 -18.74 5.09
CA SER A 310 -19.77 -19.51 5.89
C SER A 310 -19.44 -19.57 7.39
N ASN A 311 -18.22 -19.22 7.79
CA ASN A 311 -17.79 -19.09 9.19
C ASN A 311 -17.58 -17.63 9.66
N SER A 312 -17.66 -16.65 8.75
CA SER A 312 -17.50 -15.21 9.02
C SER A 312 -18.86 -14.51 9.16
N LYS A 313 -18.91 -13.41 9.91
CA LYS A 313 -20.13 -12.59 10.04
C LYS A 313 -20.33 -11.77 8.77
N THR A 314 -20.95 -12.37 7.75
CA THR A 314 -21.42 -11.64 6.57
C THR A 314 -22.29 -10.46 6.99
N ILE A 315 -21.91 -9.26 6.57
CA ILE A 315 -22.67 -8.03 6.81
C ILE A 315 -23.71 -7.85 5.70
N ALA A 316 -23.29 -8.06 4.44
CA ALA A 316 -24.15 -8.04 3.28
C ALA A 316 -23.53 -8.91 2.17
N ALA A 317 -24.37 -9.47 1.29
CA ALA A 317 -23.92 -10.17 0.10
C ALA A 317 -24.82 -9.79 -1.08
N LEU A 318 -24.19 -9.50 -2.22
CA LEU A 318 -24.80 -8.88 -3.40
C LEU A 318 -24.41 -9.67 -4.64
N ASP A 319 -25.38 -10.06 -5.46
CA ASP A 319 -25.14 -10.41 -6.86
C ASP A 319 -25.53 -9.19 -7.71
N VAL A 320 -24.59 -8.73 -8.54
CA VAL A 320 -24.74 -7.52 -9.35
C VAL A 320 -24.58 -7.88 -10.82
N SER A 321 -25.60 -7.57 -11.62
CA SER A 321 -25.60 -7.86 -13.06
C SER A 321 -26.13 -6.69 -13.89
N ILE A 322 -25.63 -6.58 -15.12
CA ILE A 322 -26.12 -5.64 -16.13
C ILE A 322 -26.39 -6.48 -17.38
N LYS A 323 -27.59 -6.35 -17.98
CA LYS A 323 -27.97 -7.12 -19.17
C LYS A 323 -28.50 -6.23 -20.30
N ALA A 324 -28.15 -6.56 -21.53
CA ALA A 324 -28.82 -6.07 -22.74
C ALA A 324 -29.76 -7.17 -23.25
N GLY A 325 -31.07 -6.94 -23.13
CA GLY A 325 -32.07 -8.00 -23.26
C GLY A 325 -31.79 -9.12 -22.24
N ASP A 326 -31.61 -10.35 -22.73
CA ASP A 326 -31.29 -11.51 -21.90
C ASP A 326 -29.77 -11.75 -21.74
N THR A 327 -28.94 -10.96 -22.42
CA THR A 327 -27.48 -11.16 -22.44
C THR A 327 -26.80 -10.32 -21.37
N GLU A 328 -26.03 -10.96 -20.49
CA GLU A 328 -25.23 -10.26 -19.48
C GLU A 328 -24.00 -9.57 -20.09
N ILE A 329 -23.85 -8.29 -19.78
CA ILE A 329 -22.68 -7.49 -20.11
C ILE A 329 -21.73 -7.57 -18.91
N LYS A 330 -20.61 -8.27 -19.07
CA LYS A 330 -19.67 -8.54 -17.96
C LYS A 330 -18.55 -7.50 -17.82
N SER A 331 -18.28 -6.73 -18.88
CA SER A 331 -17.16 -5.81 -18.91
C SER A 331 -17.31 -4.71 -19.98
N GLY A 332 -16.40 -3.74 -19.91
CA GLY A 332 -16.24 -2.69 -20.93
C GLY A 332 -17.06 -1.43 -20.66
N PHE A 333 -17.67 -1.29 -19.49
CA PHE A 333 -18.39 -0.08 -19.02
C PHE A 333 -17.56 0.77 -18.04
N GLY A 334 -16.28 0.42 -17.84
CA GLY A 334 -15.39 1.14 -16.92
C GLY A 334 -15.78 0.97 -15.46
N THR A 335 -15.37 1.91 -14.62
CA THR A 335 -15.63 1.90 -13.18
C THR A 335 -17.06 2.36 -12.88
N MET A 336 -17.72 1.63 -11.98
CA MET A 336 -19.00 1.96 -11.37
C MET A 336 -18.86 2.08 -9.85
N THR A 337 -19.79 2.80 -9.24
CA THR A 337 -19.94 2.86 -7.78
C THR A 337 -21.14 2.02 -7.39
N ILE A 338 -20.96 1.11 -6.43
CA ILE A 338 -22.04 0.36 -5.80
C ILE A 338 -22.21 0.89 -4.38
N SER A 339 -23.46 1.16 -4.00
CA SER A 339 -23.82 1.56 -2.64
C SER A 339 -24.83 0.60 -2.03
N VAL A 340 -24.60 0.14 -0.80
CA VAL A 340 -25.46 -0.83 -0.11
C VAL A 340 -25.65 -0.44 1.34
N SER A 341 -26.89 -0.48 1.83
CA SER A 341 -27.14 -0.28 3.25
C SER A 341 -26.64 -1.48 4.06
N VAL A 342 -25.70 -1.22 4.97
CA VAL A 342 -25.09 -2.20 5.90
C VAL A 342 -25.56 -2.00 7.34
N GLY A 343 -26.28 -0.92 7.61
CA GLY A 343 -26.92 -0.66 8.90
C GLY A 343 -26.11 0.24 9.84
N ALA A 344 -26.79 0.77 10.85
CA ALA A 344 -26.27 1.83 11.71
C ALA A 344 -25.06 1.42 12.57
N ALA A 345 -24.87 0.12 12.83
CA ALA A 345 -23.75 -0.38 13.62
C ALA A 345 -22.39 -0.14 12.96
N TYR A 346 -22.37 0.02 11.64
CA TYR A 346 -21.14 0.17 10.85
C TYR A 346 -20.86 1.60 10.39
N LYS A 347 -21.62 2.59 10.88
CA LYS A 347 -21.44 4.01 10.52
C LYS A 347 -20.00 4.48 10.74
N ASN A 348 -19.46 5.19 9.76
CA ASN A 348 -18.09 5.73 9.76
C ASN A 348 -17.00 4.65 9.88
N GLN A 349 -17.31 3.40 9.55
CA GLN A 349 -16.33 2.31 9.49
C GLN A 349 -15.91 2.06 8.04
N THR A 350 -14.77 1.41 7.89
CA THR A 350 -14.35 0.83 6.63
C THR A 350 -14.63 -0.67 6.68
N LEU A 351 -15.34 -1.18 5.70
CA LEU A 351 -15.65 -2.60 5.56
C LEU A 351 -14.87 -3.20 4.40
N SER A 352 -14.63 -4.50 4.47
CA SER A 352 -13.96 -5.24 3.42
C SER A 352 -14.98 -5.84 2.47
N ILE A 353 -14.70 -5.75 1.18
CA ILE A 353 -15.51 -6.29 0.10
C ILE A 353 -14.70 -7.38 -0.58
N LEU A 354 -15.19 -8.61 -0.46
CA LEU A 354 -14.72 -9.75 -1.21
C LEU A 354 -15.52 -9.80 -2.50
N HIS A 355 -14.84 -9.62 -3.63
CA HIS A 355 -15.45 -9.70 -4.95
C HIS A 355 -15.03 -11.02 -5.61
N LEU A 356 -15.99 -11.93 -5.82
CA LEU A 356 -15.80 -13.20 -6.53
C LEU A 356 -16.14 -12.99 -7.99
N LYS A 357 -15.16 -13.23 -8.86
CA LYS A 357 -15.29 -13.18 -10.31
C LYS A 357 -15.81 -14.52 -10.83
N ASP A 358 -16.38 -14.50 -12.03
CA ASP A 358 -16.99 -15.68 -12.66
C ASP A 358 -15.99 -16.81 -12.97
N ASP A 359 -14.71 -16.49 -13.07
CA ASP A 359 -13.63 -17.48 -13.26
C ASP A 359 -13.23 -18.18 -11.94
N GLY A 360 -13.89 -17.84 -10.83
CA GLY A 360 -13.62 -18.36 -9.49
C GLY A 360 -12.46 -17.65 -8.77
N SER A 361 -11.79 -16.70 -9.43
CA SER A 361 -10.84 -15.82 -8.75
C SER A 361 -11.58 -14.79 -7.90
N TYR A 362 -10.91 -14.24 -6.90
CA TYR A 362 -11.48 -13.18 -6.06
C TYR A 362 -10.46 -12.06 -5.86
N GLU A 363 -10.97 -10.90 -5.47
CA GLU A 363 -10.17 -9.76 -4.99
C GLU A 363 -10.80 -9.20 -3.72
N ILE A 364 -9.98 -8.56 -2.89
CA ILE A 364 -10.42 -7.87 -1.69
C ILE A 364 -10.08 -6.40 -1.82
N PHE A 365 -11.06 -5.55 -1.62
CA PHE A 365 -10.87 -4.11 -1.51
C PHE A 365 -11.76 -3.55 -0.39
N MET A 366 -11.58 -2.27 -0.10
CA MET A 366 -12.25 -1.61 1.00
C MET A 366 -13.36 -0.68 0.50
N GLY A 367 -14.40 -0.53 1.30
CA GLY A 367 -15.47 0.44 1.07
C GLY A 367 -15.75 1.20 2.35
N SER A 368 -16.17 2.46 2.17
CA SER A 368 -16.45 3.36 3.28
C SER A 368 -17.93 3.36 3.60
N VAL A 369 -18.27 3.30 4.88
CA VAL A 369 -19.65 3.43 5.37
C VAL A 369 -19.89 4.85 5.84
N ASP A 370 -20.89 5.51 5.27
CA ASP A 370 -21.25 6.88 5.62
C ASP A 370 -21.94 7.00 6.99
N THR A 371 -22.36 8.22 7.34
CA THR A 371 -23.08 8.51 8.59
C THR A 371 -24.49 7.91 8.67
N ASN A 372 -25.03 7.41 7.55
CA ASN A 372 -26.34 6.79 7.44
C ASN A 372 -26.26 5.26 7.46
N GLY A 373 -25.06 4.69 7.38
CA GLY A 373 -24.88 3.23 7.30
C GLY A 373 -24.94 2.72 5.86
N LEU A 374 -24.68 3.59 4.87
CA LEU A 374 -24.55 3.25 3.46
C LEU A 374 -23.07 3.01 3.15
N LEU A 375 -22.73 1.76 2.80
CA LEU A 375 -21.42 1.39 2.29
C LEU A 375 -21.34 1.76 0.82
N SER A 376 -20.29 2.45 0.39
CA SER A 376 -20.01 2.70 -1.03
C SER A 376 -18.62 2.19 -1.41
N PHE A 377 -18.52 1.56 -2.58
CA PHE A 377 -17.27 1.08 -3.16
C PHE A 377 -17.29 1.14 -4.69
N ASN A 378 -16.09 1.18 -5.29
CA ASN A 378 -15.92 1.22 -6.73
C ASN A 378 -15.49 -0.13 -7.27
N THR A 379 -16.00 -0.52 -8.44
CA THR A 379 -15.60 -1.74 -9.14
C THR A 379 -15.65 -1.52 -10.66
N ALA A 380 -14.83 -2.24 -11.42
CA ALA A 380 -14.90 -2.29 -12.89
C ALA A 380 -15.44 -3.63 -13.41
N SER A 381 -15.77 -4.54 -12.50
CA SER A 381 -16.24 -5.89 -12.78
C SER A 381 -17.50 -6.18 -11.98
N LEU A 382 -18.38 -6.97 -12.57
CA LEU A 382 -19.63 -7.44 -11.98
C LEU A 382 -19.44 -8.87 -11.45
N SER A 383 -20.50 -9.42 -10.84
CA SER A 383 -20.64 -10.75 -10.24
C SER A 383 -20.99 -10.62 -8.75
N THR A 384 -20.34 -11.38 -7.88
CA THR A 384 -20.74 -11.50 -6.47
C THR A 384 -19.84 -10.68 -5.55
N PHE A 385 -20.43 -9.84 -4.70
CA PHE A 385 -19.75 -9.08 -3.66
C PHE A 385 -20.22 -9.52 -2.27
N VAL A 386 -19.28 -9.74 -1.36
CA VAL A 386 -19.55 -10.06 0.05
C VAL A 386 -18.87 -9.02 0.92
N VAL A 387 -19.66 -8.39 1.78
CA VAL A 387 -19.23 -7.38 2.74
C VAL A 387 -19.01 -8.06 4.09
N ILE A 388 -17.82 -7.87 4.65
CA ILE A 388 -17.43 -8.36 5.98
C ILE A 388 -16.67 -7.27 6.75
N SER A 389 -16.49 -7.47 8.05
CA SER A 389 -15.54 -6.64 8.80
C SER A 389 -14.11 -6.94 8.35
N ALA A 390 -13.23 -5.94 8.39
CA ALA A 390 -11.82 -6.13 8.07
C ALA A 390 -11.12 -7.17 8.96
N ALA A 391 -11.59 -7.32 10.19
CA ALA A 391 -11.10 -8.33 11.12
C ALA A 391 -11.50 -9.75 10.72
N ASP A 392 -12.60 -9.91 9.97
CA ASP A 392 -13.14 -11.23 9.60
C ASP A 392 -12.58 -11.75 8.27
N ILE A 393 -11.62 -11.05 7.66
CA ILE A 393 -10.94 -11.50 6.44
C ILE A 393 -10.09 -12.74 6.78
N PRO A 394 -10.28 -13.85 6.05
CA PRO A 394 -9.38 -15.01 6.13
C PRO A 394 -7.97 -14.63 5.69
N VAL A 395 -6.97 -14.95 6.51
CA VAL A 395 -5.57 -14.57 6.28
C VAL A 395 -4.99 -15.16 5.01
N GLU A 396 -5.49 -16.28 4.52
CA GLU A 396 -5.12 -16.87 3.22
C GLU A 396 -5.59 -16.06 2.01
N TYR A 397 -6.55 -15.15 2.21
CA TYR A 397 -7.02 -14.20 1.20
C TYR A 397 -6.40 -12.82 1.36
N ARG A 398 -5.83 -12.53 2.53
CA ARG A 398 -5.04 -11.33 2.79
C ARG A 398 -3.59 -11.50 2.37
N PHE A 399 -2.99 -12.64 2.68
CA PHE A 399 -1.57 -12.93 2.48
C PHE A 399 -1.40 -14.06 1.46
N ALA A 400 -0.81 -13.74 0.31
CA ALA A 400 -0.63 -14.66 -0.80
C ALA A 400 0.27 -15.86 -0.46
N ASP A 401 1.12 -15.72 0.55
CA ASP A 401 2.04 -16.75 1.04
C ASP A 401 1.48 -17.57 2.22
N VAL A 402 0.23 -17.32 2.63
CA VAL A 402 -0.52 -18.14 3.59
C VAL A 402 -1.49 -19.01 2.80
N LYS A 403 -1.15 -20.28 2.61
CA LYS A 403 -1.98 -21.20 1.83
C LYS A 403 -3.05 -21.86 2.69
N ALA A 404 -4.27 -21.93 2.17
CA ALA A 404 -5.36 -22.66 2.79
C ALA A 404 -4.96 -24.12 3.11
N GLY A 405 -5.36 -24.61 4.28
CA GLY A 405 -5.06 -25.97 4.74
C GLY A 405 -3.70 -26.14 5.43
N GLU A 406 -2.82 -25.13 5.41
CA GLU A 406 -1.57 -25.17 6.17
C GLU A 406 -1.85 -25.14 7.69
N TRP A 407 -1.10 -25.93 8.47
CA TRP A 407 -1.34 -26.12 9.91
C TRP A 407 -1.33 -24.82 10.72
N TYR A 408 -0.65 -23.80 10.21
CA TYR A 408 -0.45 -22.53 10.89
C TYR A 408 -1.51 -21.47 10.58
N VAL A 409 -2.36 -21.67 9.56
CA VAL A 409 -3.35 -20.68 9.10
C VAL A 409 -4.19 -20.17 10.26
N GLN A 410 -4.72 -21.07 11.09
CA GLN A 410 -5.56 -20.71 12.23
C GLN A 410 -4.83 -19.85 13.29
N TYR A 411 -3.51 -20.00 13.45
CA TYR A 411 -2.72 -19.23 14.41
C TYR A 411 -2.36 -17.85 13.84
N VAL A 412 -2.09 -17.79 12.53
CA VAL A 412 -1.91 -16.53 11.81
C VAL A 412 -3.21 -15.72 11.84
N GLN A 413 -4.34 -16.36 11.56
CA GLN A 413 -5.69 -15.78 11.68
C GLN A 413 -5.89 -15.18 13.07
N TYR A 414 -5.73 -16.00 14.12
CA TYR A 414 -5.96 -15.57 15.50
C TYR A 414 -5.11 -14.36 15.90
N THR A 415 -3.82 -14.36 15.56
CA THR A 415 -2.91 -13.27 15.93
C THR A 415 -3.12 -12.01 15.09
N TRP A 416 -3.56 -12.14 13.84
CA TRP A 416 -3.96 -11.03 12.98
C TRP A 416 -5.25 -10.37 13.45
N GLU A 417 -6.30 -11.15 13.73
CA GLU A 417 -7.59 -10.68 14.26
C GLU A 417 -7.45 -9.89 15.56
N LYS A 418 -6.51 -10.30 16.42
CA LYS A 418 -6.19 -9.61 17.68
C LYS A 418 -5.29 -8.39 17.48
N GLY A 419 -4.88 -8.08 16.25
CA GLY A 419 -4.00 -6.97 15.91
C GLY A 419 -2.57 -7.14 16.47
N LEU A 420 -2.15 -8.37 16.74
CA LEU A 420 -0.87 -8.66 17.41
C LEU A 420 0.26 -8.81 16.41
N MET A 421 0.06 -9.69 15.43
CA MET A 421 1.01 -9.91 14.33
C MET A 421 0.46 -9.28 13.07
N ALA A 422 1.31 -8.53 12.37
CA ALA A 422 1.01 -8.00 11.03
C ALA A 422 1.85 -8.70 9.97
N GLY A 423 1.45 -8.61 8.70
CA GLY A 423 2.30 -9.03 7.58
C GLY A 423 3.62 -8.26 7.53
N THR A 424 4.62 -8.82 6.85
CA THR A 424 5.87 -8.11 6.52
C THR A 424 5.68 -7.18 5.33
N ALA A 425 4.65 -7.44 4.52
CA ALA A 425 4.11 -6.56 3.50
C ALA A 425 2.57 -6.68 3.47
N ASP A 426 1.90 -5.89 2.64
CA ASP A 426 0.43 -5.92 2.54
C ASP A 426 -0.12 -7.28 2.15
N THR A 427 0.57 -8.02 1.28
CA THR A 427 0.15 -9.33 0.77
C THR A 427 1.05 -10.47 1.21
N ALA A 428 2.00 -10.24 2.12
CA ALA A 428 2.92 -11.27 2.61
C ALA A 428 2.95 -11.32 4.15
N PHE A 429 2.69 -12.49 4.71
CA PHE A 429 2.87 -12.75 6.13
C PHE A 429 4.28 -13.24 6.47
N GLU A 430 4.95 -13.88 5.52
CA GLU A 430 6.21 -14.59 5.63
C GLU A 430 6.21 -15.64 6.74
N PRO A 431 5.33 -16.66 6.67
CA PRO A 431 5.15 -17.62 7.76
C PRO A 431 6.42 -18.39 8.11
N LYS A 432 7.30 -18.62 7.13
CA LYS A 432 8.55 -19.39 7.30
C LYS A 432 9.79 -18.53 7.56
N THR A 433 9.68 -17.20 7.50
CA THR A 433 10.79 -16.32 7.87
C THR A 433 11.02 -16.41 9.38
N VAL A 434 12.29 -16.38 9.80
CA VAL A 434 12.67 -16.39 11.20
C VAL A 434 12.26 -15.07 11.85
N MET A 435 11.65 -15.14 13.03
CA MET A 435 11.19 -13.96 13.75
C MET A 435 12.39 -13.21 14.35
N SER A 436 12.41 -11.88 14.25
CA SER A 436 13.43 -11.08 14.92
C SER A 436 13.05 -10.73 16.37
N ARG A 437 14.04 -10.34 17.16
CA ARG A 437 13.85 -9.84 18.54
C ARG A 437 12.87 -8.67 18.60
N ALA A 438 13.01 -7.69 17.69
CA ALA A 438 12.13 -6.53 17.60
C ALA A 438 10.68 -6.92 17.25
N MET A 439 10.50 -7.92 16.37
CA MET A 439 9.16 -8.39 16.01
C MET A 439 8.45 -8.97 17.24
N LEU A 440 9.13 -9.80 18.04
CA LEU A 440 8.52 -10.42 19.21
C LEU A 440 8.10 -9.38 20.26
N VAL A 441 8.97 -8.43 20.60
CA VAL A 441 8.62 -7.40 21.59
C VAL A 441 7.50 -6.49 21.09
N THR A 442 7.41 -6.26 19.78
CA THR A 442 6.30 -5.50 19.18
C THR A 442 4.97 -6.23 19.34
N VAL A 443 4.95 -7.55 19.19
CA VAL A 443 3.76 -8.36 19.47
C VAL A 443 3.35 -8.22 20.94
N LEU A 444 4.29 -8.36 21.88
CA LEU A 444 4.01 -8.27 23.31
C LEU A 444 3.57 -6.87 23.74
N TYR A 445 4.12 -5.82 23.13
CA TYR A 445 3.71 -4.43 23.34
C TYR A 445 2.26 -4.20 22.91
N ARG A 446 1.88 -4.68 21.72
CA ARG A 446 0.48 -4.66 21.25
C ARG A 446 -0.44 -5.46 22.17
N MET A 447 0.02 -6.61 22.63
CA MET A 447 -0.73 -7.44 23.58
C MET A 447 -0.92 -6.75 24.95
N ALA A 448 -0.02 -5.84 25.32
CA ALA A 448 -0.16 -4.98 26.50
C ALA A 448 -1.05 -3.75 26.28
N GLY A 449 -1.63 -3.59 25.09
CA GLY A 449 -2.47 -2.44 24.72
C GLY A 449 -1.68 -1.22 24.24
N SER A 450 -0.43 -1.41 23.81
CA SER A 450 0.45 -0.33 23.33
C SER A 450 0.56 0.86 24.30
N PRO A 451 0.95 0.64 25.57
CA PRO A 451 0.97 1.67 26.60
C PRO A 451 1.87 2.85 26.24
N ALA A 452 1.43 4.06 26.60
CA ALA A 452 2.21 5.28 26.40
C ALA A 452 3.59 5.21 27.07
N LEU A 453 4.58 5.81 26.43
CA LEU A 453 5.97 5.78 26.87
C LEU A 453 6.39 7.06 27.57
N THR A 454 7.34 6.91 28.49
CA THR A 454 8.07 8.02 29.09
C THR A 454 9.56 7.85 28.84
N GLY A 455 10.17 8.77 28.08
CA GLY A 455 11.61 8.83 27.80
C GLY A 455 12.05 8.15 26.49
N ALA A 456 13.29 8.40 26.09
CA ALA A 456 13.87 7.93 24.82
C ALA A 456 14.44 6.52 24.92
N SER A 457 14.83 5.97 23.76
CA SER A 457 15.61 4.74 23.65
C SER A 457 17.03 4.91 24.19
N GLU A 458 17.51 3.86 24.84
CA GLU A 458 18.90 3.73 25.33
C GLU A 458 19.80 2.97 24.34
N PHE A 459 19.22 2.44 23.25
CA PHE A 459 19.93 1.59 22.29
C PHE A 459 20.30 2.35 21.02
N LYS A 460 21.55 2.19 20.58
CA LYS A 460 22.11 2.86 19.40
C LYS A 460 21.42 2.43 18.10
N ASP A 461 21.09 1.14 17.99
CA ASP A 461 20.44 0.51 16.84
C ASP A 461 18.91 0.70 16.82
N VAL A 462 18.35 1.27 17.89
CA VAL A 462 16.93 1.66 17.98
C VAL A 462 16.84 3.10 18.48
N SER A 463 17.52 4.03 17.80
CA SER A 463 17.65 5.42 18.24
C SER A 463 16.67 6.38 17.56
N ASP A 464 16.12 6.00 16.41
CA ASP A 464 15.19 6.82 15.65
C ASP A 464 13.73 6.50 16.02
N SER A 465 13.01 7.51 16.50
CA SER A 465 11.60 7.40 16.88
C SER A 465 10.66 7.01 15.74
N SER A 466 11.10 7.15 14.49
CA SER A 466 10.35 6.69 13.31
C SER A 466 10.40 5.17 13.10
N GLN A 467 11.36 4.47 13.73
CA GLN A 467 11.48 3.01 13.61
C GLN A 467 10.23 2.33 14.19
N TRP A 468 9.62 1.44 13.42
CA TRP A 468 8.36 0.76 13.77
C TRP A 468 8.40 0.01 15.12
N CYS A 469 9.58 -0.44 15.56
CA CYS A 469 9.77 -1.14 16.82
C CYS A 469 10.19 -0.23 17.99
N TYR A 470 10.46 1.06 17.75
CA TYR A 470 11.04 1.99 18.72
C TYR A 470 10.29 1.95 20.05
N ASN A 471 8.97 2.13 19.98
CA ASN A 471 8.14 2.15 21.17
C ASN A 471 8.13 0.81 21.92
N ALA A 472 8.03 -0.28 21.19
CA ALA A 472 7.97 -1.62 21.76
C ALA A 472 9.28 -2.01 22.44
N VAL A 473 10.42 -1.66 21.85
CA VAL A 473 11.75 -1.95 22.41
C VAL A 473 11.97 -1.18 23.71
N ILE A 474 11.63 0.12 23.74
CA ILE A 474 11.73 0.94 24.95
C ILE A 474 10.86 0.38 26.06
N TRP A 475 9.59 0.10 25.74
CA TRP A 475 8.64 -0.46 26.70
C TRP A 475 9.15 -1.80 27.25
N ALA A 476 9.59 -2.70 26.38
CA ALA A 476 10.01 -4.03 26.79
C ALA A 476 11.30 -3.99 27.63
N SER A 477 12.25 -3.10 27.31
CA SER A 477 13.47 -2.92 28.10
C SER A 477 13.16 -2.35 29.49
N LYS A 478 12.39 -1.26 29.56
CA LYS A 478 12.06 -0.58 30.84
C LYS A 478 11.28 -1.45 31.81
N ASN A 479 10.50 -2.41 31.29
CA ASN A 479 9.72 -3.33 32.10
C ASN A 479 10.42 -4.67 32.36
N GLY A 480 11.72 -4.79 32.02
CA GLY A 480 12.52 -6.00 32.27
C GLY A 480 12.09 -7.23 31.47
N ILE A 481 11.35 -7.03 30.38
CA ILE A 481 10.90 -8.11 29.49
C ILE A 481 12.07 -8.59 28.61
N VAL A 482 12.91 -7.65 28.18
CA VAL A 482 14.13 -7.90 27.39
C VAL A 482 15.27 -7.03 27.92
N ASN A 483 16.51 -7.42 27.59
CA ASN A 483 17.71 -6.62 27.81
C ASN A 483 18.47 -6.49 26.49
N GLY A 484 19.23 -5.40 26.31
CA GLY A 484 20.23 -5.28 25.25
C GLY A 484 21.51 -6.09 25.54
N TYR A 485 22.48 -6.03 24.63
CA TYR A 485 23.71 -6.82 24.71
C TYR A 485 24.81 -6.22 25.61
N GLY A 486 24.56 -5.05 26.21
CA GLY A 486 25.50 -4.38 27.12
C GLY A 486 26.54 -3.50 26.43
N ASP A 487 26.65 -3.54 25.10
CA ASP A 487 27.46 -2.63 24.27
C ASP A 487 26.67 -1.37 23.80
N GLY A 488 25.44 -1.23 24.28
CA GLY A 488 24.49 -0.20 23.88
C GLY A 488 23.64 -0.58 22.67
N SER A 489 23.67 -1.84 22.20
CA SER A 489 22.77 -2.36 21.17
C SER A 489 21.66 -3.24 21.75
N PHE A 490 20.50 -3.27 21.07
CA PHE A 490 19.38 -4.16 21.36
C PHE A 490 19.43 -5.46 20.55
N GLY A 491 19.97 -5.40 19.33
CA GLY A 491 19.93 -6.50 18.36
C GLY A 491 18.57 -6.59 17.68
N ALA A 492 17.99 -5.47 17.24
CA ALA A 492 16.60 -5.41 16.76
C ALA A 492 16.26 -6.43 15.66
N ASN A 493 17.17 -6.62 14.70
CA ASN A 493 16.99 -7.51 13.55
C ASN A 493 17.52 -8.92 13.79
N ASP A 494 18.09 -9.22 14.96
CA ASP A 494 18.63 -10.54 15.21
C ASP A 494 17.50 -11.56 15.34
N ASN A 495 17.70 -12.69 14.70
CA ASN A 495 16.80 -13.81 14.74
C ASN A 495 16.75 -14.41 16.15
N ILE A 496 15.55 -14.75 16.62
CA ILE A 496 15.38 -15.41 17.91
C ILE A 496 15.42 -16.93 17.76
N THR A 497 16.02 -17.57 18.77
CA THR A 497 15.90 -19.01 18.97
C THR A 497 14.58 -19.34 19.69
N ARG A 498 14.20 -20.62 19.68
CA ARG A 498 13.02 -21.13 20.39
C ARG A 498 13.11 -20.91 21.89
N GLU A 499 14.28 -21.10 22.50
CA GLU A 499 14.49 -20.84 23.92
C GLU A 499 14.42 -19.34 24.27
N GLN A 500 14.88 -18.46 23.37
CA GLN A 500 14.73 -17.01 23.52
C GLN A 500 13.27 -16.57 23.41
N LEU A 501 12.53 -17.10 22.42
CA LEU A 501 11.10 -16.83 22.24
C LEU A 501 10.31 -17.06 23.53
N VAL A 502 10.43 -18.24 24.13
CA VAL A 502 9.68 -18.57 25.36
C VAL A 502 10.19 -17.83 26.58
N THR A 503 11.50 -17.55 26.66
CA THR A 503 12.06 -16.81 27.81
C THR A 503 11.54 -15.37 27.85
N ILE A 504 11.42 -14.73 26.69
CA ILE A 504 10.88 -13.37 26.59
C ILE A 504 9.38 -13.37 26.95
N ILE A 505 8.61 -14.35 26.46
CA ILE A 505 7.20 -14.53 26.82
C ILE A 505 7.03 -14.80 28.33
N TYR A 506 7.90 -15.61 28.93
CA TYR A 506 7.90 -15.91 30.36
C TYR A 506 8.16 -14.66 31.22
N ARG A 507 9.13 -13.81 30.82
CA ARG A 507 9.37 -12.53 31.50
C ARG A 507 8.19 -11.58 31.37
N TYR A 508 7.57 -11.53 30.19
CA TYR A 508 6.33 -10.78 30.00
C TYR A 508 5.20 -11.30 30.89
N ALA A 509 5.03 -12.62 31.01
CA ALA A 509 4.03 -13.22 31.88
C ALA A 509 4.23 -12.81 33.35
N LYS A 510 5.48 -12.84 33.84
CA LYS A 510 5.82 -12.33 35.18
C LYS A 510 5.50 -10.85 35.34
N TYR A 511 5.89 -10.02 34.36
CA TYR A 511 5.61 -8.59 34.37
C TYR A 511 4.10 -8.31 34.46
N LYS A 512 3.27 -9.10 33.77
CA LYS A 512 1.80 -9.00 33.82
C LYS A 512 1.18 -9.62 35.08
N GLY A 513 1.96 -10.31 35.91
CA GLY A 513 1.46 -11.03 37.07
C GLY A 513 0.67 -12.29 36.74
N TYR A 514 0.88 -12.88 35.55
CA TYR A 514 0.25 -14.14 35.18
C TYR A 514 0.86 -15.32 35.93
N ASP A 515 0.08 -16.38 36.07
CA ASP A 515 0.55 -17.62 36.68
C ASP A 515 1.66 -18.26 35.82
N VAL A 516 2.82 -18.42 36.44
CA VAL A 516 4.00 -19.03 35.83
C VAL A 516 4.47 -20.30 36.57
N SER A 517 3.60 -20.90 37.37
CA SER A 517 3.87 -22.14 38.13
C SER A 517 3.60 -23.43 37.34
N ALA A 518 2.83 -23.35 36.25
CA ALA A 518 2.57 -24.48 35.36
C ALA A 518 3.89 -24.97 34.74
N GLY A 519 4.48 -26.04 35.29
CA GLY A 519 5.83 -26.46 34.94
C GLY A 519 6.57 -27.19 36.05
N ASP A 520 6.09 -27.08 37.30
CA ASP A 520 6.74 -27.71 38.45
C ASP A 520 6.84 -29.24 38.34
N ASP A 521 5.87 -29.89 37.68
CA ASP A 521 5.90 -31.34 37.42
C ASP A 521 6.40 -31.71 36.01
N THR A 522 6.79 -30.73 35.19
CA THR A 522 7.25 -30.96 33.82
C THR A 522 8.67 -31.51 33.82
N ASN A 523 8.80 -32.80 33.49
CA ASN A 523 10.10 -33.42 33.30
C ASN A 523 10.71 -33.10 31.93
N ILE A 524 11.29 -31.90 31.81
CA ILE A 524 11.98 -31.45 30.60
C ILE A 524 13.22 -32.29 30.25
N LEU A 525 13.72 -33.11 31.19
CA LEU A 525 14.87 -33.99 30.97
C LEU A 525 14.53 -35.23 30.11
N ASN A 526 13.25 -35.48 29.83
CA ASN A 526 12.84 -36.57 28.93
C ASN A 526 13.14 -36.28 27.45
N TYR A 527 13.54 -35.05 27.10
CA TYR A 527 13.96 -34.71 25.75
C TYR A 527 15.46 -34.96 25.58
N ASP A 528 15.83 -35.54 24.43
CA ASP A 528 17.20 -35.96 24.11
C ASP A 528 18.18 -34.77 24.09
N ASP A 529 17.70 -33.60 23.70
CA ASP A 529 18.46 -32.35 23.62
C ASP A 529 18.28 -31.43 24.83
N SER A 530 17.75 -31.94 25.94
CA SER A 530 17.54 -31.17 27.18
C SER A 530 18.84 -30.57 27.74
N LEU A 531 19.99 -31.20 27.51
CA LEU A 531 21.30 -30.66 27.92
C LEU A 531 21.79 -29.50 27.05
N GLN A 532 21.13 -29.21 25.92
CA GLN A 532 21.44 -28.07 25.06
C GLN A 532 20.67 -26.79 25.47
N ILE A 533 19.77 -26.91 26.44
CA ILE A 533 19.01 -25.76 26.96
C ILE A 533 19.97 -24.87 27.72
N SER A 534 19.99 -23.59 27.36
CA SER A 534 20.74 -22.60 28.13
C SER A 534 20.20 -22.48 29.56
N GLU A 535 21.08 -22.40 30.55
CA GLU A 535 20.69 -22.32 31.97
C GLU A 535 19.69 -21.19 32.25
N TRP A 536 19.87 -20.04 31.60
CA TRP A 536 18.98 -18.88 31.73
C TRP A 536 17.59 -19.09 31.10
N ALA A 537 17.46 -20.02 30.15
CA ALA A 537 16.21 -20.33 29.47
C ALA A 537 15.40 -21.41 30.19
N TYR A 538 16.06 -22.20 31.05
CA TYR A 538 15.47 -23.38 31.70
C TYR A 538 14.14 -23.09 32.40
N PRO A 539 13.98 -22.02 33.23
CA PRO A 539 12.71 -21.75 33.89
C PRO A 539 11.58 -21.42 32.89
N GLY A 540 11.90 -20.65 31.84
CA GLY A 540 10.92 -20.23 30.84
C GLY A 540 10.49 -21.38 29.94
N LEU A 541 11.41 -22.24 29.52
CA LEU A 541 11.12 -23.38 28.67
C LEU A 541 10.36 -24.47 29.44
N ARG A 542 10.73 -24.75 30.69
CA ARG A 542 10.00 -25.67 31.58
C ARG A 542 8.55 -25.21 31.81
N TRP A 543 8.37 -23.92 32.11
CA TRP A 543 7.04 -23.34 32.23
C TRP A 543 6.24 -23.45 30.93
N ALA A 544 6.82 -23.03 29.81
CA ALA A 544 6.11 -23.02 28.54
C ALA A 544 5.71 -24.44 28.08
N LEU A 545 6.52 -25.46 28.37
CA LEU A 545 6.15 -26.87 28.12
C LEU A 545 5.03 -27.34 29.05
N GLY A 546 5.14 -27.07 30.36
CA GLY A 546 4.11 -27.47 31.33
C GLY A 546 2.76 -26.82 31.10
N ALA A 547 2.76 -25.57 30.65
CA ALA A 547 1.55 -24.83 30.28
C ALA A 547 1.01 -25.16 28.88
N GLY A 548 1.69 -26.03 28.11
CA GLY A 548 1.32 -26.34 26.73
C GLY A 548 1.44 -25.15 25.75
N ILE A 549 2.24 -24.15 26.10
CA ILE A 549 2.49 -22.95 25.29
C ILE A 549 3.41 -23.27 24.11
N ILE A 550 4.43 -24.09 24.36
CA ILE A 550 5.33 -24.63 23.33
C ILE A 550 5.34 -26.16 23.42
N ASN A 551 5.58 -26.80 22.28
CA ASN A 551 5.82 -28.24 22.19
C ASN A 551 7.23 -28.49 21.62
N GLY A 552 7.74 -29.70 21.82
CA GLY A 552 8.91 -30.19 21.09
C GLY A 552 8.68 -30.16 19.56
N THR A 553 9.78 -30.10 18.81
CA THR A 553 9.76 -30.28 17.35
C THR A 553 9.47 -31.73 16.97
N SER A 554 9.69 -32.65 17.90
CA SER A 554 9.22 -34.04 17.89
C SER A 554 8.76 -34.45 19.30
N SER A 555 8.38 -35.71 19.50
CA SER A 555 8.10 -36.26 20.83
C SER A 555 9.34 -36.32 21.74
N GLU A 556 10.54 -36.31 21.16
CA GLU A 556 11.81 -36.54 21.85
C GLU A 556 12.78 -35.35 21.74
N THR A 557 12.47 -34.33 20.93
CA THR A 557 13.37 -33.19 20.65
C THR A 557 12.70 -31.83 20.88
N LEU A 558 13.37 -30.90 21.58
CA LEU A 558 12.90 -29.53 21.84
C LEU A 558 13.40 -28.50 20.82
N SER A 559 14.62 -28.70 20.33
CA SER A 559 15.42 -27.79 19.51
C SER A 559 15.57 -26.40 20.14
N PRO A 560 16.15 -26.25 21.35
CA PRO A 560 16.17 -24.99 22.09
C PRO A 560 16.90 -23.86 21.34
N SER A 561 18.03 -24.16 20.70
CA SER A 561 18.81 -23.23 19.87
C SER A 561 18.27 -23.08 18.44
N GLY A 562 17.25 -23.85 18.05
CA GLY A 562 16.64 -23.78 16.73
C GLY A 562 15.97 -22.43 16.50
N ALA A 563 15.97 -21.96 15.26
CA ALA A 563 15.29 -20.73 14.86
C ALA A 563 13.77 -20.84 15.08
N ALA A 564 13.13 -19.75 15.54
CA ALA A 564 11.68 -19.69 15.63
C ALA A 564 11.11 -18.89 14.44
N THR A 565 10.37 -19.58 13.56
CA THR A 565 9.68 -18.92 12.44
C THR A 565 8.48 -18.10 12.90
N ARG A 566 8.04 -17.15 12.07
CA ARG A 566 6.85 -16.32 12.36
C ARG A 566 5.59 -17.16 12.57
N CYS A 567 5.39 -18.25 11.81
CA CYS A 567 4.24 -19.13 12.00
C CYS A 567 4.30 -19.95 13.31
N GLU A 568 5.48 -20.37 13.74
CA GLU A 568 5.68 -21.03 15.04
C GLU A 568 5.46 -20.04 16.18
N ALA A 569 5.96 -18.81 16.05
CA ALA A 569 5.71 -17.75 17.02
C ALA A 569 4.20 -17.46 17.13
N ALA A 570 3.48 -17.36 16.01
CA ALA A 570 2.03 -17.17 16.01
C ALA A 570 1.31 -18.27 16.79
N ALA A 571 1.74 -19.53 16.62
CA ALA A 571 1.20 -20.67 17.36
C ALA A 571 1.49 -20.57 18.86
N VAL A 572 2.74 -20.26 19.24
CA VAL A 572 3.16 -20.09 20.63
C VAL A 572 2.40 -18.95 21.31
N ILE A 573 2.28 -17.80 20.65
CA ILE A 573 1.54 -16.63 21.15
C ILE A 573 0.06 -16.97 21.33
N THR A 574 -0.55 -17.65 20.36
CA THR A 574 -1.96 -18.08 20.46
C THR A 574 -2.19 -19.01 21.66
N ARG A 575 -1.30 -19.99 21.87
CA ARG A 575 -1.41 -20.91 23.02
C ARG A 575 -1.18 -20.19 24.34
N PHE A 576 -0.20 -19.29 24.40
CA PHE A 576 0.01 -18.43 25.56
C PHE A 576 -1.24 -17.63 25.91
N MET A 577 -1.85 -16.95 24.93
CA MET A 577 -3.08 -16.20 25.14
C MET A 577 -4.27 -17.07 25.59
N LYS A 578 -4.33 -18.32 25.16
CA LYS A 578 -5.36 -19.27 25.61
C LYS A 578 -5.06 -19.84 27.00
N SER A 579 -3.79 -19.87 27.40
CA SER A 579 -3.37 -20.37 28.72
C SER A 579 -3.61 -19.37 29.84
N ILE A 580 -3.59 -18.07 29.54
CA ILE A 580 -3.94 -17.02 30.50
C ILE A 580 -5.46 -17.04 30.69
N LYS A 581 -5.93 -17.53 31.85
CA LYS A 581 -7.36 -17.45 32.20
C LYS A 581 -7.75 -15.98 32.35
N ALA A 582 -8.83 -15.59 31.69
CA ALA A 582 -9.44 -14.26 31.82
C ALA A 582 -9.99 -14.03 33.24
#